data_AF-D8PDT4-F1
#
_entry.id   AF-D8PDT4-F1
#
_cell.length_a   1.000
_cell.length_b   1.000
_cell.length_c   1.000
_cell.angle_alpha   90.00
_cell.angle_beta   90.00
_cell.angle_gamma   90.00
#
_symmetry.space_group_name_H-M   'P 1'
#
loop_
_entity.id
_entity.type
_entity.pdbx_description
1 polymer ?
#
loop_
_entity_poly.entity_id
_entity_poly.type
_entity_poly.pdbx_seq_one_letter_code
_entity_poly.pdbx_strand_id
1 'polypeptide(L)'
;MRVYEEGRQTWRKCETKSQARTLYGKLKAEAREGKLFPKPKKTKSILLKDYFVTWLKNQPARGKKITTIKTYESRLRKHALPAFGTSQRSAISRPRIKAWAAGLLEMGLDFDTALNALLTLSAVLTEAVEDGLITHNPALRSANC
;
A
#
# COMPACT_ATOMS: atom_id res chain seq x y z
N MET A 1 -9.86 14.32 27.62
CA MET A 1 -8.69 14.56 26.74
C MET A 1 -8.43 13.28 25.96
N ARG A 2 -8.17 13.34 24.65
CA ARG A 2 -7.85 12.13 23.87
C ARG A 2 -6.41 11.74 24.18
N VAL A 3 -6.22 10.60 24.82
CA VAL A 3 -4.88 10.07 25.15
C VAL A 3 -4.76 8.71 24.48
N TYR A 4 -3.62 8.48 23.82
CA TYR A 4 -3.31 7.27 23.09
C TYR A 4 -2.25 6.51 23.88
N GLU A 5 -2.60 5.35 24.40
CA GLU A 5 -1.70 4.47 25.14
C GLU A 5 -1.75 3.09 24.48
N GLU A 6 -0.59 2.58 24.08
CA GLU A 6 -0.37 1.20 23.57
C GLU A 6 -1.36 0.69 22.50
N GLY A 7 -1.76 1.53 21.55
CA GLY A 7 -2.56 1.10 20.40
C GLY A 7 -4.02 0.75 20.71
N ARG A 8 -4.53 1.00 21.94
CA ARG A 8 -5.97 0.95 22.26
C ARG A 8 -6.47 2.32 22.70
N GLN A 9 -7.60 2.75 22.12
CA GLN A 9 -8.24 4.02 22.47
C GLN A 9 -8.91 3.90 23.83
N THR A 10 -8.44 4.67 24.83
CA THR A 10 -9.13 4.82 26.10
C THR A 10 -9.55 6.27 26.32
N TRP A 11 -10.80 6.47 26.74
CA TRP A 11 -11.33 7.79 27.05
C TRP A 11 -11.04 8.16 28.50
N ARG A 12 -10.17 9.14 28.73
CA ARG A 12 -9.97 9.75 30.05
C ARG A 12 -10.65 11.12 30.12
N LYS A 13 -11.66 11.22 30.98
CA LYS A 13 -12.23 12.51 31.40
C LYS A 13 -11.26 13.15 32.39
N CYS A 14 -10.82 14.37 32.10
CA CYS A 14 -9.98 15.16 33.01
C CYS A 14 -10.87 16.28 33.54
N GLU A 15 -10.95 16.40 34.86
CA GLU A 15 -12.00 17.18 35.52
C GLU A 15 -11.71 18.70 35.56
N THR A 16 -10.48 19.14 35.34
CA THR A 16 -10.12 20.57 35.39
C THR A 16 -9.16 21.02 34.29
N LYS A 17 -9.32 22.28 33.86
CA LYS A 17 -8.53 22.95 32.81
C LYS A 17 -7.02 23.02 33.13
N SER A 18 -6.66 23.06 34.41
CA SER A 18 -5.26 23.07 34.86
C SER A 18 -4.58 21.72 34.68
N GLN A 19 -5.25 20.61 35.05
CA GLN A 19 -4.73 19.26 34.78
C GLN A 19 -4.55 19.00 33.29
N ALA A 20 -5.49 19.46 32.45
CA ALA A 20 -5.40 19.30 31.00
C ALA A 20 -4.16 20.01 30.40
N ARG A 21 -3.75 21.16 30.95
CA ARG A 21 -2.55 21.89 30.53
C ARG A 21 -1.27 21.18 30.94
N THR A 22 -1.20 20.68 32.18
CA THR A 22 -0.05 19.92 32.68
C THR A 22 0.12 18.60 31.93
N LEU A 23 -0.97 17.86 31.68
CA LEU A 23 -0.96 16.66 30.85
C LEU A 23 -0.52 16.96 29.41
N TYR A 24 -0.99 18.07 28.82
CA TYR A 24 -0.60 18.46 27.47
C TYR A 24 0.88 18.85 27.40
N GLY A 25 1.40 19.53 28.43
CA GLY A 25 2.83 19.84 28.55
C GLY A 25 3.69 18.60 28.65
N LYS A 26 3.27 17.61 29.45
CA LYS A 26 3.95 16.32 29.62
C LYS A 26 3.95 15.50 28.33
N LEU A 27 2.77 15.32 27.72
CA LEU A 27 2.61 14.63 26.43
C LEU A 27 3.41 15.29 25.30
N LYS A 28 3.51 16.63 25.30
CA LYS A 28 4.31 17.38 24.31
C LYS A 28 5.82 17.24 24.55
N ALA A 29 6.25 17.09 25.81
CA ALA A 29 7.64 16.82 26.16
C ALA A 29 8.05 15.37 25.79
N GLU A 30 7.21 14.38 26.10
CA GLU A 30 7.41 12.96 25.73
C GLU A 30 7.38 12.75 24.20
N ALA A 31 6.62 13.58 23.47
CA ALA A 31 6.62 13.61 22.00
C ALA A 31 7.95 14.12 21.43
N ARG A 32 8.66 15.00 22.15
CA ARG A 32 9.97 15.54 21.75
C ARG A 32 11.13 14.60 22.07
N GLU A 33 11.01 13.79 23.13
CA GLU A 33 12.01 12.78 23.51
C GLU A 33 12.02 11.54 22.60
N GLY A 34 11.09 11.41 21.67
CA GLY A 34 11.09 10.32 20.69
C GLY A 34 10.72 8.94 21.25
N LYS A 35 10.21 8.85 22.49
CA LYS A 35 9.68 7.62 23.08
C LYS A 35 8.22 7.33 22.70
N LEU A 36 7.43 8.35 22.34
CA LEU A 36 6.03 8.18 21.92
C LEU A 36 5.84 7.85 20.44
N PHE A 37 6.87 8.10 19.63
CA PHE A 37 6.89 7.71 18.22
C PHE A 37 8.08 6.78 18.05
N PRO A 38 7.92 5.45 18.19
CA PRO A 38 8.89 4.57 17.55
C PRO A 38 8.95 5.06 16.11
N LYS A 39 10.09 5.65 15.70
CA LYS A 39 10.34 6.02 14.30
C LYS A 39 9.83 4.84 13.51
N PRO A 40 8.84 4.99 12.61
CA PRO A 40 8.31 3.84 11.89
C PRO A 40 9.55 3.16 11.36
N LYS A 41 9.79 1.90 11.79
CA LYS A 41 10.94 1.11 11.35
C LYS A 41 11.03 1.44 9.88
N LYS A 42 12.15 2.00 9.41
CA LYS A 42 12.39 2.20 7.99
C LYS A 42 12.41 0.78 7.42
N THR A 43 11.23 0.21 7.23
CA THR A 43 10.99 -1.04 6.56
C THR A 43 11.66 -0.78 5.24
N LYS A 44 12.80 -1.44 5.00
CA LYS A 44 13.59 -1.27 3.78
C LYS A 44 12.58 -1.17 2.66
N SER A 45 12.42 0.04 2.12
CA SER A 45 11.28 0.33 1.26
C SER A 45 11.60 -0.31 -0.08
N ILE A 46 11.34 -1.61 -0.17
CA ILE A 46 11.55 -2.35 -1.40
C ILE A 46 10.58 -1.71 -2.40
N LEU A 47 11.16 -1.15 -3.46
CA LEU A 47 10.39 -0.50 -4.49
C LEU A 47 9.47 -1.54 -5.13
N LEU A 48 8.33 -1.08 -5.63
CA LEU A 48 7.39 -1.99 -6.27
C LEU A 48 8.01 -2.71 -7.47
N LYS A 49 8.93 -2.03 -8.18
CA LYS A 49 9.71 -2.62 -9.28
C LYS A 49 10.47 -3.88 -8.87
N ASP A 50 11.10 -3.87 -7.69
CA ASP A 50 11.93 -4.97 -7.22
C ASP A 50 11.04 -6.14 -6.81
N TYR A 51 9.85 -5.83 -6.26
CA TYR A 51 8.84 -6.85 -6.01
C TYR A 51 8.34 -7.52 -7.28
N PHE A 52 8.05 -6.74 -8.32
CA PHE A 52 7.55 -7.27 -9.60
C PHE A 52 8.54 -8.26 -10.22
N VAL A 53 9.84 -7.98 -10.13
CA VAL A 53 10.88 -8.89 -10.62
C VAL A 53 10.87 -10.20 -9.83
N THR A 54 10.80 -10.14 -8.49
CA THR A 54 10.72 -11.35 -7.65
C THR A 54 9.43 -12.13 -7.92
N TRP A 55 8.30 -11.44 -8.03
CA TRP A 55 7.01 -12.04 -8.31
C TRP A 55 7.02 -12.81 -9.65
N LEU A 56 7.55 -12.20 -10.72
CA LEU A 56 7.69 -12.85 -12.04
C LEU A 56 8.59 -14.08 -11.98
N LYS A 57 9.69 -14.03 -11.22
CA LYS A 57 10.60 -15.17 -11.02
C LYS A 57 9.94 -16.35 -10.29
N ASN A 58 8.95 -16.08 -9.43
CA ASN A 58 8.25 -17.10 -8.66
C ASN A 58 7.08 -17.74 -9.43
N GLN A 59 6.57 -17.10 -10.49
CA GLN A 59 5.42 -17.63 -11.26
C GLN A 59 5.63 -19.01 -11.91
N PRO A 60 6.83 -19.37 -12.44
CA PRO A 60 7.07 -20.73 -12.96
C PRO A 60 6.91 -21.81 -11.88
N ALA A 61 7.37 -21.54 -10.65
CA ALA A 61 7.23 -22.46 -9.52
C ALA A 61 5.76 -22.65 -9.10
N ARG A 62 4.89 -21.67 -9.40
CA ARG A 62 3.44 -21.76 -9.23
C ARG A 62 2.71 -22.41 -10.43
N GLY A 63 3.44 -22.98 -11.39
CA GLY A 63 2.87 -23.72 -12.53
C GLY A 63 2.26 -22.84 -13.62
N LYS A 64 2.55 -21.52 -13.65
CA LYS A 64 2.07 -20.67 -14.76
C LYS A 64 2.87 -20.92 -16.04
N LYS A 65 2.17 -20.91 -17.18
CA LYS A 65 2.77 -21.02 -18.51
C LYS A 65 3.71 -19.85 -18.78
N ILE A 66 4.85 -20.12 -19.43
CA ILE A 66 5.86 -19.11 -19.79
C ILE A 66 5.24 -17.98 -20.63
N THR A 67 4.31 -18.30 -21.53
CA THR A 67 3.59 -17.31 -22.37
C THR A 67 2.78 -16.33 -21.53
N THR A 68 2.12 -16.82 -20.47
CA THR A 68 1.38 -15.98 -19.51
C THR A 68 2.33 -15.09 -18.72
N ILE A 69 3.47 -15.62 -18.29
CA ILE A 69 4.49 -14.86 -17.54
C ILE A 69 5.05 -13.71 -18.39
N LYS A 70 5.42 -13.99 -19.65
CA LYS A 70 5.86 -12.95 -20.59
C LYS A 70 4.79 -11.89 -20.84
N THR A 71 3.53 -12.30 -20.89
CA THR A 71 2.39 -11.38 -21.04
C THR A 71 2.26 -10.47 -19.82
N TYR A 72 2.36 -11.02 -18.62
CA TYR A 72 2.35 -10.24 -17.38
C TYR A 72 3.52 -9.27 -17.30
N GLU A 73 4.74 -9.74 -17.61
CA GLU A 73 5.93 -8.91 -17.66
C GLU A 73 5.75 -7.73 -18.62
N SER A 74 5.29 -7.97 -19.85
CA SER A 74 5.04 -6.93 -20.84
C SER A 74 4.05 -5.87 -20.34
N ARG A 75 2.93 -6.31 -19.75
CA ARG A 75 1.90 -5.40 -19.20
C ARG A 75 2.42 -4.59 -18.02
N LEU A 76 3.13 -5.23 -17.10
CA LEU A 76 3.75 -4.56 -15.95
C LEU A 76 4.78 -3.54 -16.42
N ARG A 77 5.63 -3.89 -17.38
CA ARG A 77 6.66 -3.00 -17.92
C ARG A 77 6.08 -1.80 -18.65
N LYS A 78 5.04 -1.99 -19.46
CA LYS A 78 4.43 -0.93 -20.28
C LYS A 78 3.54 0.01 -19.47
N HIS A 79 2.80 -0.49 -18.47
CA HIS A 79 1.74 0.27 -17.83
C HIS A 79 1.95 0.48 -16.33
N ALA A 80 2.36 -0.57 -15.59
CA ALA A 80 2.46 -0.50 -14.13
C ALA A 80 3.78 0.11 -13.64
N LEU A 81 4.91 -0.20 -14.28
CA LEU A 81 6.22 0.33 -13.92
C LEU A 81 6.33 1.86 -14.11
N PRO A 82 5.84 2.47 -15.21
CA PRO A 82 5.86 3.92 -15.35
C PRO A 82 5.04 4.64 -14.27
N ALA A 83 3.93 4.03 -13.83
CA ALA A 83 3.02 4.65 -12.86
C ALA A 83 3.41 4.39 -11.39
N PHE A 84 3.98 3.22 -11.09
CA PHE A 84 4.20 2.75 -9.72
C PHE A 84 5.62 2.27 -9.42
N GLY A 85 6.50 2.14 -10.42
CA GLY A 85 7.84 1.55 -10.26
C GLY A 85 8.75 2.31 -9.31
N THR A 86 8.59 3.63 -9.21
CA THR A 86 9.32 4.51 -8.27
C THR A 86 8.60 4.66 -6.92
N SER A 87 7.38 4.15 -6.81
CA SER A 87 6.58 4.31 -5.61
C SER A 87 6.86 3.22 -4.59
N GLN A 88 6.81 3.63 -3.32
CA GLN A 88 6.86 2.70 -2.20
C GLN A 88 5.58 1.85 -2.20
N ARG A 89 5.68 0.59 -1.75
CA ARG A 89 4.55 -0.33 -1.65
C ARG A 89 3.40 0.24 -0.80
N SER A 90 3.72 1.01 0.24
CA SER A 90 2.77 1.71 1.11
C SER A 90 2.03 2.87 0.44
N ALA A 91 2.54 3.41 -0.66
CA ALA A 91 1.94 4.53 -1.40
C ALA A 91 0.91 4.08 -2.45
N ILE A 92 0.64 2.78 -2.54
CA ILE A 92 -0.36 2.21 -3.44
C ILE A 92 -1.71 2.26 -2.73
N SER A 93 -2.57 3.17 -3.17
CA SER A 93 -3.92 3.32 -2.64
C SER A 93 -4.96 3.06 -3.72
N ARG A 94 -6.17 2.67 -3.31
CA ARG A 94 -7.27 2.44 -4.25
C ARG A 94 -7.62 3.66 -5.11
N PRO A 95 -7.68 4.90 -4.59
CA PRO A 95 -7.89 6.08 -5.42
C PRO A 95 -6.83 6.24 -6.51
N ARG A 96 -5.57 5.96 -6.17
CA ARG A 96 -4.46 6.05 -7.12
C ARG A 96 -4.54 5.00 -8.22
N ILE A 97 -4.95 3.77 -7.89
CA ILE A 97 -5.19 2.71 -8.88
C ILE A 97 -6.35 3.08 -9.80
N LYS A 98 -7.44 3.65 -9.26
CA LYS A 98 -8.56 4.13 -10.08
C LYS A 98 -8.14 5.24 -11.04
N ALA A 99 -7.40 6.23 -10.54
CA ALA A 99 -6.88 7.32 -11.36
C ALA A 99 -5.95 6.80 -12.46
N TRP A 100 -5.10 5.83 -12.15
CA TRP A 100 -4.25 5.17 -13.14
C TRP A 100 -5.07 4.44 -14.21
N ALA A 101 -6.07 3.65 -13.82
CA ALA A 101 -6.93 2.94 -14.76
C ALA A 101 -7.70 3.90 -15.67
N ALA A 102 -8.18 5.02 -15.14
CA ALA A 102 -8.79 6.08 -15.94
C ALA A 102 -7.78 6.70 -16.92
N GLY A 103 -6.56 7.02 -16.46
CA GLY A 103 -5.51 7.55 -17.31
C GLY A 103 -5.06 6.59 -18.43
N LEU A 104 -5.16 5.27 -18.23
CA LEU A 104 -4.92 4.31 -19.31
C LEU A 104 -5.94 4.47 -20.44
N LEU A 105 -7.22 4.69 -20.12
CA LEU A 105 -8.26 4.92 -21.12
C LEU A 105 -8.08 6.28 -21.82
N GLU A 106 -7.69 7.31 -21.07
CA GLU A 106 -7.39 8.64 -21.64
C GLU A 106 -6.20 8.62 -22.61
N MET A 107 -5.23 7.73 -22.39
CA MET A 107 -4.11 7.49 -23.31
C MET A 107 -4.51 6.70 -24.58
N GLY A 108 -5.80 6.39 -24.76
CA GLY A 108 -6.31 5.71 -25.94
C GLY A 108 -6.14 4.18 -25.92
N LEU A 109 -5.89 3.59 -24.76
CA LEU A 109 -5.88 2.12 -24.65
C LEU A 109 -7.30 1.58 -24.66
N ASP A 110 -7.47 0.45 -25.32
CA ASP A 110 -8.72 -0.30 -25.28
C ASP A 110 -9.08 -0.75 -23.86
N PHE A 111 -10.38 -0.80 -23.58
CA PHE A 111 -10.92 -1.18 -22.27
C PHE A 111 -10.39 -2.53 -21.78
N ASP A 112 -10.34 -3.55 -22.65
CA ASP A 112 -9.84 -4.87 -22.28
C ASP A 112 -8.35 -4.82 -21.95
N THR A 113 -7.59 -3.96 -22.62
CA THR A 113 -6.15 -3.79 -22.33
C THR A 113 -5.95 -3.14 -20.96
N ALA A 114 -6.70 -2.08 -20.66
CA ALA A 114 -6.67 -1.41 -19.36
C ALA A 114 -7.12 -2.34 -18.22
N LEU A 115 -8.19 -3.11 -18.45
CA LEU A 115 -8.70 -4.11 -17.51
C LEU A 115 -7.67 -5.21 -17.26
N ASN A 116 -7.05 -5.76 -18.31
CA ASN A 116 -6.01 -6.78 -18.18
C ASN A 116 -4.77 -6.26 -17.44
N ALA A 117 -4.38 -5.00 -17.64
CA ALA A 117 -3.31 -4.37 -16.88
C ALA A 117 -3.68 -4.25 -15.39
N LEU A 118 -4.91 -3.85 -15.08
CA LEU A 118 -5.43 -3.78 -13.71
C LEU A 118 -5.51 -5.15 -13.05
N LEU A 119 -5.99 -6.19 -13.74
CA LEU A 119 -6.05 -7.56 -13.24
C LEU A 119 -4.66 -8.11 -12.96
N THR A 120 -3.69 -7.82 -13.83
CA THR A 120 -2.28 -8.21 -13.61
C THR A 120 -1.74 -7.53 -12.35
N LEU A 121 -1.98 -6.22 -12.18
CA LEU A 121 -1.58 -5.51 -10.97
C LEU A 121 -2.26 -6.07 -9.71
N SER A 122 -3.55 -6.42 -9.81
CA SER A 122 -4.30 -7.02 -8.71
C SER A 122 -3.73 -8.37 -8.30
N ALA A 123 -3.37 -9.24 -9.25
CA ALA A 123 -2.75 -10.53 -8.95
C ALA A 123 -1.43 -10.35 -8.18
N VAL A 124 -0.59 -9.40 -8.59
CA VAL A 124 0.66 -9.09 -7.91
C VAL A 124 0.40 -8.58 -6.48
N LEU A 125 -0.59 -7.71 -6.30
CA LEU A 125 -0.93 -7.18 -4.98
C LEU A 125 -1.56 -8.24 -4.08
N THR A 126 -2.32 -9.20 -4.62
CA THR A 126 -2.79 -10.35 -3.84
C THR A 126 -1.63 -11.16 -3.30
N GLU A 127 -0.63 -11.50 -4.13
CA GLU A 127 0.56 -12.20 -3.63
C GLU A 127 1.34 -11.35 -2.63
N ALA A 128 1.36 -10.02 -2.80
CA ALA A 128 1.99 -9.14 -1.81
C ALA A 128 1.26 -9.15 -0.45
N VAL A 129 -0.05 -9.42 -0.43
CA VAL A 129 -0.79 -9.65 0.81
C VAL A 129 -0.41 -11.00 1.42
N GLU A 130 -0.34 -12.06 0.61
CA GLU A 130 0.06 -13.40 1.07
C GLU A 130 1.48 -13.40 1.66
N ASP A 131 2.41 -12.65 1.05
CA ASP A 131 3.78 -12.45 1.53
C ASP A 131 3.86 -11.55 2.78
N GLY A 132 2.72 -11.03 3.27
CA GLY A 132 2.65 -10.13 4.43
C GLY A 132 3.24 -8.74 4.19
N LEU A 133 3.44 -8.35 2.93
CA LEU A 133 4.06 -7.07 2.55
C LEU A 133 3.06 -5.90 2.60
N ILE A 134 1.78 -6.18 2.35
CA ILE A 134 0.67 -5.26 2.48
C ILE A 134 -0.49 -5.94 3.21
N THR A 135 -1.31 -5.17 3.93
CA THR A 135 -2.38 -5.74 4.78
C THR A 135 -3.65 -6.11 4.00
N HIS A 136 -3.87 -5.49 2.85
CA HIS A 136 -5.05 -5.70 2.01
C HIS A 136 -4.70 -5.36 0.57
N ASN A 137 -5.37 -5.98 -0.40
CA ASN A 137 -5.18 -5.69 -1.80
C ASN A 137 -6.02 -4.45 -2.21
N PRO A 138 -5.40 -3.30 -2.52
CA PRO A 138 -6.14 -2.09 -2.89
C PRO A 138 -6.69 -2.12 -4.33
N ALA A 139 -6.23 -3.05 -5.18
CA ALA A 139 -6.74 -3.27 -6.53
C ALA A 139 -7.91 -4.24 -6.57
N LEU A 140 -8.14 -5.02 -5.50
CA LEU A 140 -9.33 -5.85 -5.40
C LEU A 140 -10.55 -4.91 -5.38
N ARG A 141 -11.46 -5.10 -6.34
CA ARG A 141 -12.78 -4.50 -6.23
C ARG A 141 -13.36 -5.09 -4.95
N SER A 142 -13.56 -4.27 -3.91
CA SER A 142 -14.50 -4.64 -2.86
C SER A 142 -15.77 -4.98 -3.61
N ALA A 143 -16.10 -6.26 -3.68
CA ALA A 143 -17.44 -6.70 -4.00
C ALA A 143 -18.28 -6.06 -2.90
N ASN A 144 -18.88 -4.91 -3.22
CA ASN A 144 -19.93 -4.38 -2.38
C ASN A 144 -21.06 -5.39 -2.54
N CYS A 145 -21.43 -5.92 -1.39
CA CYS A 145 -22.56 -6.79 -1.11
C CYS A 145 -23.86 -6.24 -1.70
#